data_AF-A0A8R2B6Z5-F1
#
_entry.id   AF-A0A8R2B6Z5-F1
#
_cell.length_a   1.000
_cell.length_b   1.000
_cell.length_c   1.000
_cell.angle_alpha   90.00
_cell.angle_beta   90.00
_cell.angle_gamma   90.00
#
_symmetry.space_group_name_H-M   'P 1'
#
loop_
_entity.id
_entity.type
_entity.pdbx_description
1 polymer ?
#
loop_
_entity_poly.entity_id
_entity_poly.type
_entity_poly.pdbx_seq_one_letter_code
_entity_poly.pdbx_strand_id
1 'polypeptide(L)'
;MVGPTMRCIIREQFIRTRIADRYFYDLPNIFNEYQLTEIRKVTLARIFCDNSNNVTMMQKKVFLIPEMADLHLCSSQLIPKININHWSEMVDTF
;
A
#
# COMPACT_ATOMS: atom_id res chain seq x y z
N MET A 1 7.87 14.67 -13.98
CA MET A 1 7.71 13.64 -15.05
C MET A 1 9.00 13.57 -15.86
N VAL A 2 9.27 12.44 -16.53
CA VAL A 2 10.54 12.19 -17.24
C VAL A 2 10.35 12.12 -18.76
N GLY A 3 11.43 12.38 -19.51
CA GLY A 3 11.44 12.30 -20.98
C GLY A 3 11.29 10.87 -21.53
N PRO A 4 11.10 10.71 -22.85
CA PRO A 4 10.74 9.44 -23.48
C PRO A 4 11.77 8.33 -23.29
N THR A 5 13.06 8.64 -23.40
CA THR A 5 14.14 7.66 -23.17
C THR A 5 14.13 7.13 -21.75
N MET A 6 14.06 8.01 -20.75
CA MET A 6 14.04 7.60 -19.35
C MET A 6 12.74 6.86 -19.00
N ARG A 7 11.60 7.25 -19.59
CA ARG A 7 10.35 6.50 -19.45
C ARG A 7 10.49 5.05 -19.91
N CYS A 8 11.19 4.81 -21.03
CA CYS A 8 11.46 3.47 -21.53
C CYS A 8 12.31 2.67 -20.53
N ILE A 9 13.43 3.24 -20.09
CA ILE A 9 14.36 2.60 -19.14
C ILE A 9 13.64 2.24 -17.83
N ILE A 10 12.92 3.20 -17.25
CA ILE A 10 12.15 3.00 -16.00
C ILE A 10 11.11 1.90 -16.20
N ARG A 11 10.33 1.96 -17.28
CA ARG A 11 9.29 0.97 -17.57
C ARG A 11 9.86 -0.44 -17.68
N GLU A 12 10.90 -0.61 -18.48
CA GLU A 12 11.56 -1.90 -18.68
C GLU A 12 12.07 -2.46 -17.34
N GLN A 13 12.70 -1.62 -16.52
CA GLN A 13 13.20 -2.03 -15.22
C GLN A 13 12.07 -2.47 -14.28
N PHE A 14 10.99 -1.68 -14.16
CA PHE A 14 9.85 -2.03 -13.30
C PHE A 14 9.14 -3.32 -13.75
N ILE A 15 8.95 -3.51 -15.06
CA ILE A 15 8.34 -4.75 -15.59
C ILE A 15 9.23 -5.94 -15.25
N ARG A 16 10.53 -5.86 -15.56
CA ARG A 16 11.48 -6.96 -15.33
C ARG A 16 11.58 -7.32 -13.86
N THR A 17 11.66 -6.33 -12.97
CA THR A 17 11.67 -6.56 -11.52
C THR A 17 10.40 -7.26 -11.05
N ARG A 18 9.22 -6.83 -11.51
CA ARG A 18 7.95 -7.46 -11.13
C ARG A 18 7.85 -8.92 -11.61
N ILE A 19 8.14 -9.19 -12.88
CA ILE A 19 7.95 -10.54 -13.44
C ILE A 19 9.01 -11.54 -12.97
N ALA A 20 10.21 -11.06 -12.61
CA ALA A 20 11.30 -11.92 -12.13
C ALA A 20 11.18 -12.23 -10.62
N ASP A 21 10.29 -11.55 -9.91
CA ASP A 21 10.07 -11.78 -8.48
C ASP A 21 9.05 -12.90 -8.26
N ARG A 22 9.55 -14.08 -7.89
CA ARG A 22 8.71 -15.25 -7.57
C ARG A 22 7.79 -15.04 -6.36
N TYR A 23 8.04 -14.01 -5.55
CA TYR A 23 7.28 -13.66 -4.36
C TYR A 23 6.48 -12.37 -4.54
N PHE A 24 6.33 -11.90 -5.77
CA PHE A 24 5.56 -10.70 -6.03
C PHE A 24 4.13 -10.88 -5.50
N TYR A 25 3.67 -9.91 -4.70
CA TYR A 25 2.56 -10.09 -3.76
C TYR A 25 1.22 -10.53 -4.38
N ASP A 26 0.98 -10.27 -5.67
CA ASP A 26 -0.27 -10.60 -6.35
C ASP A 26 -0.21 -11.89 -7.19
N LEU A 27 0.89 -12.65 -7.07
CA LEU A 27 1.00 -13.99 -7.66
C LEU A 27 0.17 -15.02 -6.88
N PRO A 28 -0.31 -16.08 -7.55
CA PRO A 28 -1.03 -17.17 -6.88
C PRO A 28 -0.20 -17.80 -5.75
N ASN A 29 -0.88 -18.21 -4.68
CA ASN A 29 -0.29 -18.90 -3.53
C ASN A 29 0.74 -18.11 -2.70
N ILE A 30 0.95 -16.81 -2.95
CA ILE A 30 1.80 -15.95 -2.10
C ILE A 30 1.04 -15.48 -0.86
N PHE A 31 -0.17 -14.99 -1.07
CA PHE A 31 -1.12 -14.64 -0.01
C PHE A 31 -2.45 -15.32 -0.30
N ASN A 32 -3.20 -15.65 0.75
CA ASN A 32 -4.59 -16.06 0.57
C ASN A 32 -5.46 -14.87 0.15
N GLU A 33 -6.69 -15.14 -0.31
CA GLU A 33 -7.57 -14.08 -0.84
C GLU A 33 -7.90 -12.99 0.18
N TYR A 34 -8.07 -13.35 1.46
CA TYR A 34 -8.37 -12.39 2.53
C TYR A 34 -7.17 -11.49 2.83
N GLN A 35 -5.97 -12.07 2.92
CA GLN A 35 -4.72 -11.34 3.07
C GLN A 35 -4.48 -10.39 1.89
N LEU A 36 -4.62 -10.88 0.66
CA LEU A 36 -4.41 -10.07 -0.55
C LEU A 36 -5.40 -8.91 -0.65
N THR A 37 -6.65 -9.12 -0.22
CA THR A 37 -7.68 -8.06 -0.14
C THR A 37 -7.24 -6.95 0.80
N GLU A 38 -6.69 -7.29 1.96
CA GLU A 38 -6.20 -6.32 2.93
C GLU A 38 -4.93 -5.60 2.46
N ILE A 39 -4.00 -6.30 1.79
CA ILE A 39 -2.82 -5.66 1.16
C ILE A 39 -3.24 -4.63 0.11
N ARG A 40 -4.21 -4.97 -0.76
CA ARG A 40 -4.70 -4.07 -1.83
C ARG A 40 -5.41 -2.82 -1.29
N LYS A 41 -5.91 -2.87 -0.04
CA LYS A 41 -6.55 -1.73 0.62
C LYS A 41 -5.55 -0.70 1.13
N VAL A 42 -4.28 -1.07 1.33
CA VAL A 42 -3.25 -0.19 1.89
C VAL A 42 -3.02 1.03 0.99
N THR A 43 -2.92 2.19 1.62
CA THR A 43 -2.59 3.46 0.97
C THR A 43 -1.37 4.08 1.65
N LEU A 44 -0.58 4.89 0.92
CA LEU A 44 0.51 5.64 1.54
C LEU A 44 0.00 6.62 2.61
N ALA A 45 -1.24 7.13 2.45
CA ALA A 45 -1.91 7.95 3.46
C ALA A 45 -2.07 7.20 4.79
N ARG A 46 -2.47 5.93 4.74
CA ARG A 46 -2.57 5.07 5.93
C ARG A 46 -1.20 4.88 6.60
N ILE A 47 -0.15 4.64 5.80
CA ILE A 47 1.22 4.48 6.33
C ILE A 47 1.64 5.72 7.11
N PHE A 48 1.43 6.93 6.58
CA PHE A 48 1.74 8.16 7.31
C PHE A 48 0.88 8.34 8.55
N CYS A 49 -0.42 8.06 8.47
CA CYS A 49 -1.30 8.17 9.63
C CYS A 49 -0.95 7.20 10.78
N ASP A 50 -0.38 6.02 10.49
CA ASP A 50 0.03 5.06 11.53
C ASP A 50 1.43 5.32 12.09
N ASN A 51 2.33 5.93 11.33
CA ASN A 51 3.76 5.97 11.66
C ASN A 51 4.35 7.37 11.87
N SER A 52 3.61 8.44 11.57
CA SER A 52 4.09 9.81 11.76
C SER A 52 3.73 10.37 13.13
N ASN A 53 4.58 11.25 13.66
CA ASN A 53 4.33 11.93 14.93
C ASN A 53 3.19 12.96 14.80
N ASN A 54 2.15 12.82 15.62
CA ASN A 54 1.02 13.75 15.74
C ASN A 54 0.28 14.06 14.42
N VAL A 55 0.36 13.19 13.41
CA VAL A 55 -0.42 13.33 12.17
C VAL A 55 -1.82 12.76 12.41
N THR A 56 -2.81 13.65 12.49
CA THR A 56 -4.23 13.28 12.70
C THR A 56 -5.08 13.43 11.44
N MET A 57 -4.57 14.15 10.43
CA MET A 57 -5.21 14.43 9.16
C MET A 57 -4.25 14.13 8.01
N MET A 58 -4.76 13.57 6.91
CA MET A 58 -3.95 13.25 5.74
C MET A 58 -4.80 13.31 4.46
N GLN A 59 -4.18 13.65 3.34
CA GLN A 59 -4.81 13.56 2.02
C GLN A 59 -4.80 12.12 1.51
N LYS A 60 -5.86 11.71 0.81
CA LYS A 60 -5.97 10.32 0.31
C LYS A 60 -4.92 10.03 -0.78
N LYS A 61 -4.68 10.98 -1.68
CA LYS A 61 -3.79 10.83 -2.84
C LYS A 61 -2.45 11.53 -2.60
N VAL A 62 -1.60 10.94 -1.76
CA VAL A 62 -0.37 11.58 -1.24
C VAL A 62 0.63 12.04 -2.30
N PHE A 63 0.60 11.49 -3.51
CA PHE A 63 1.46 11.94 -4.61
C PHE A 63 0.97 13.23 -5.31
N LEU A 64 -0.25 13.68 -5.03
CA LEU A 64 -0.76 14.95 -5.52
C LEU A 64 -0.34 16.08 -4.59
N ILE A 65 -0.27 17.29 -5.16
CA ILE A 65 -0.08 18.50 -4.38
C ILE A 65 -1.33 18.64 -3.46
N PRO A 66 -1.15 18.78 -2.15
CA PRO A 66 -2.26 18.84 -1.23
C PRO A 66 -3.08 20.11 -1.44
N GLU A 67 -4.40 19.94 -1.51
CA GLU A 67 -5.36 21.03 -1.35
C GLU A 67 -5.98 20.91 0.03
N MET A 68 -6.17 22.02 0.75
CA MET A 68 -6.70 22.00 2.14
C MET A 68 -8.03 21.24 2.25
N ALA A 69 -8.86 21.27 1.20
CA ALA A 69 -10.16 20.59 1.15
C ALA A 69 -10.06 19.05 1.07
N ASP A 70 -8.90 18.48 0.74
CA ASP A 70 -8.72 17.02 0.63
C ASP A 70 -8.07 16.38 1.87
N LEU A 71 -7.95 17.13 2.97
CA LEU A 71 -7.49 16.57 4.24
C LEU A 71 -8.64 15.83 4.95
N HIS A 72 -8.40 14.56 5.26
CA HIS A 72 -9.35 13.71 5.98
C HIS A 72 -8.75 13.24 7.29
N LEU A 73 -9.59 13.01 8.30
CA LEU A 73 -9.16 12.39 9.56
C LEU A 73 -8.52 11.04 9.29
N CYS A 74 -7.40 10.75 9.95
CA CYS A 74 -6.73 9.45 9.88
C CYS A 74 -7.63 8.30 10.40
N SER A 75 -8.69 8.59 11.15
CA SER A 75 -9.71 7.62 11.58
C SER A 75 -10.85 7.44 10.56
N SER A 76 -10.90 8.25 9.50
CA SER A 76 -11.93 8.18 8.46
C SER A 76 -11.84 6.89 7.65
N GLN A 77 -13.00 6.40 7.21
CA GLN A 77 -13.10 5.26 6.28
C GLN A 77 -12.44 5.55 4.92
N LEU A 78 -12.19 6.82 4.59
CA LEU A 78 -11.46 7.23 3.39
C LEU A 78 -9.97 6.85 3.44
N ILE A 79 -9.42 6.65 4.64
CA ILE A 79 -8.04 6.18 4.89
C ILE A 79 -8.12 4.85 5.66
N PRO A 80 -8.49 3.76 4.95
CA PRO A 80 -8.88 2.52 5.60
C PRO A 80 -7.68 1.85 6.28
N LYS A 81 -7.94 1.20 7.43
CA LYS A 81 -6.95 0.43 8.19
C LYS A 81 -6.82 -0.99 7.66
N ILE A 82 -5.61 -1.52 7.66
CA ILE A 82 -5.35 -2.93 7.37
C ILE A 82 -5.87 -3.81 8.51
N ASN A 83 -6.61 -4.87 8.18
CA ASN A 83 -7.01 -5.90 9.11
C ASN A 83 -5.97 -7.02 9.15
N ILE A 84 -5.09 -6.99 10.15
CA ILE A 84 -4.01 -7.96 10.31
C ILE A 84 -4.47 -9.32 10.85
N ASN A 85 -5.73 -9.47 11.23
CA ASN A 85 -6.24 -10.74 11.77
C ASN A 85 -6.19 -11.89 10.76
N HIS A 86 -6.09 -11.61 9.46
CA HIS A 86 -5.91 -12.65 8.43
C HIS A 86 -4.52 -13.31 8.44
N TRP A 87 -3.61 -12.86 9.30
CA TRP A 87 -2.30 -13.45 9.56
C TRP A 87 -2.20 -14.13 10.92
N SER A 88 -3.29 -14.20 11.70
CA SER A 88 -3.24 -14.91 12.98
C SER A 88 -3.11 -16.41 12.73
N GLU A 89 -2.07 -17.00 13.32
CA GLU A 89 -1.90 -18.46 13.39
C GLU A 89 -2.34 -18.94 14.76
N MET A 90 -2.93 -20.14 14.83
CA MET A 90 -3.13 -20.78 16.12
C MET A 90 -1.76 -21.17 16.65
N VAL A 91 -1.38 -20.64 17.81
CA VAL A 91 -0.20 -21.14 18.52
C VAL A 91 -0.58 -22.52 19.03
N ASP A 92 0.03 -23.56 18.46
CA ASP A 92 -0.07 -24.91 19.01
C ASP A 92 0.56 -24.88 20.41
N THR A 93 -0.28 -24.78 21.43
CA THR A 93 0.15 -24.96 22.81
C THR A 93 0.40 -26.45 23.03
N PHE A 94 1.67 -26.84 23.13
CA PHE A 94 2.08 -28.17 23.58
C PHE A 94 1.62 -28.44 25.03
#